data_AF-A0A4Y2WN01-F1
#
_entry.id   AF-A0A4Y2WN01-F1
#
_cell.length_a   1.000
_cell.length_b   1.000
_cell.length_c   1.000
_cell.angle_alpha   90.00
_cell.angle_beta   90.00
_cell.angle_gamma   90.00
#
_symmetry.space_group_name_H-M   'P 1'
#
loop_
_entity.id
_entity.type
_entity.pdbx_description
1 polymer ?
#
loop_
_entity_poly.entity_id
_entity_poly.type
_entity_poly.pdbx_seq_one_letter_code
_entity_poly.pdbx_strand_id
1 'polypeptide(L)'
;MSTIAEVDDCIRQFTCNITIAINLATKSRFVSGSFRLLPSFKVDKIKLKNRFREYYQQTFFTLYKRKAYKLQKEIHEDIVNFDNNR
;
A
#
# COMPACT_ATOMS: atom_id res chain seq x y z
N MET A 1 -6.03 -29.83 -9.12
CA MET A 1 -6.99 -29.36 -8.10
C MET A 1 -6.52 -27.99 -7.66
N SER A 2 -7.36 -26.98 -7.80
CA SER A 2 -7.04 -25.64 -7.30
C SER A 2 -6.95 -25.69 -5.78
N THR A 3 -5.85 -25.20 -5.20
CA THR A 3 -5.73 -25.15 -3.74
C THR A 3 -6.58 -24.01 -3.18
N ILE A 4 -6.98 -24.10 -1.90
CA ILE A 4 -7.71 -23.01 -1.23
C ILE A 4 -6.89 -21.70 -1.29
N ALA A 5 -5.55 -21.80 -1.22
CA ALA A 5 -4.66 -20.65 -1.35
C ALA A 5 -4.70 -20.00 -2.75
N GLU A 6 -4.73 -20.81 -3.81
CA GLU A 6 -4.87 -20.30 -5.19
C GLU A 6 -6.22 -19.62 -5.41
N VAL A 7 -7.29 -20.15 -4.80
CA VAL A 7 -8.62 -19.53 -4.86
C VAL A 7 -8.63 -18.19 -4.10
N ASP A 8 -8.04 -18.13 -2.91
CA ASP A 8 -7.92 -16.91 -2.11
C ASP A 8 -7.10 -15.83 -2.83
N ASP A 9 -5.99 -16.21 -3.46
CA ASP A 9 -5.15 -15.27 -4.22
C ASP A 9 -5.87 -14.78 -5.49
N CYS A 10 -6.62 -15.65 -6.16
CA CYS A 10 -7.46 -15.25 -7.29
C CYS A 10 -8.55 -14.26 -6.87
N ILE A 11 -9.22 -14.52 -5.74
CA ILE A 11 -10.22 -13.60 -5.17
C ILE A 11 -9.57 -12.26 -4.81
N ARG A 12 -8.40 -12.26 -4.16
CA ARG A 12 -7.65 -11.02 -3.86
C ARG A 12 -7.29 -10.24 -5.11
N GLN A 13 -6.78 -10.91 -6.14
CA GLN A 13 -6.41 -10.29 -7.41
C GLN A 13 -7.63 -9.67 -8.09
N PHE A 14 -8.73 -10.41 -8.18
CA PHE A 14 -9.99 -9.93 -8.76
C PHE A 14 -10.51 -8.68 -8.05
N THR A 15 -10.53 -8.71 -6.72
CA THR A 15 -11.00 -7.59 -5.89
C THR A 15 -10.11 -6.36 -6.02
N CYS A 16 -8.79 -6.57 -6.11
CA CYS A 16 -7.81 -5.51 -6.35
C CYS A 16 -8.05 -4.84 -7.72
N ASN A 17 -8.29 -5.63 -8.76
CA ASN A 17 -8.48 -5.15 -10.12
C ASN A 17 -9.74 -4.28 -10.26
N ILE A 18 -10.85 -4.70 -9.66
CA ILE A 18 -12.09 -3.92 -9.63
C ILE A 18 -11.86 -2.58 -8.92
N THR A 19 -11.15 -2.60 -7.79
CA THR A 19 -10.87 -1.39 -7.01
C THR A 19 -10.01 -0.40 -7.79
N ILE A 20 -9.00 -0.88 -8.53
CA ILE A 20 -8.18 -0.06 -9.42
C ILE A 20 -9.03 0.56 -10.52
N ALA A 21 -9.88 -0.22 -11.18
CA ALA A 21 -10.76 0.27 -12.24
C ALA A 21 -11.72 1.36 -11.73
N ILE A 22 -12.32 1.18 -10.55
CA ILE A 22 -13.18 2.18 -9.91
C ILE A 22 -12.39 3.45 -9.59
N ASN A 23 -11.15 3.34 -9.08
CA ASN A 23 -10.31 4.50 -8.77
C ASN A 23 -9.94 5.29 -10.04
N LEU A 24 -9.61 4.60 -11.14
CA LEU A 24 -9.33 5.23 -12.43
C LEU A 24 -10.57 5.94 -12.99
N ALA A 25 -11.73 5.29 -12.93
CA ALA A 25 -12.97 5.81 -13.46
C ALA A 25 -13.51 7.02 -12.66
N THR A 26 -13.40 7.01 -11.34
CA THR A 26 -14.03 8.02 -10.48
C THR A 26 -13.16 9.26 -10.23
N LYS A 27 -11.89 9.27 -10.66
CA LYS A 27 -10.86 10.28 -10.27
C LYS A 27 -10.82 10.55 -8.76
N SER A 28 -11.40 9.68 -7.95
CA SER A 28 -11.58 9.86 -6.52
C SER A 28 -10.22 9.71 -5.84
N ARG A 29 -9.73 10.81 -5.27
CA ARG A 29 -8.50 10.81 -4.45
C ARG A 29 -8.65 10.04 -3.14
N PHE A 30 -9.86 9.58 -2.79
CA PHE A 30 -10.11 8.94 -1.50
C PHE A 30 -11.25 7.91 -1.60
N VAL A 31 -10.90 6.63 -1.48
CA VAL A 31 -11.88 5.56 -1.22
C VAL A 31 -11.45 4.89 0.07
N SER A 32 -12.16 5.19 1.16
CA SER A 32 -11.98 4.67 2.51
C SER A 32 -12.80 3.39 2.73
N GLY A 33 -12.59 2.38 1.89
CA GLY A 33 -13.27 1.09 2.01
C GLY A 33 -12.27 -0.07 2.12
N SER A 34 -12.71 -1.19 2.71
CA SER A 34 -11.96 -2.45 2.94
C SER A 34 -11.32 -3.07 1.68
N PHE A 35 -11.55 -2.48 0.51
CA PHE A 35 -11.22 -2.96 -0.83
C PHE A 35 -9.80 -2.63 -1.29
N ARG A 36 -9.05 -1.79 -0.55
CA ARG A 36 -7.59 -1.64 -0.72
C ARG A 36 -6.82 -2.42 0.34
N LEU A 37 -6.98 -3.74 0.37
CA LEU A 37 -6.03 -4.58 1.10
C LEU A 37 -4.77 -4.69 0.24
N LEU A 38 -3.88 -3.70 0.36
CA LEU A 38 -2.48 -3.88 0.03
C LEU A 38 -1.99 -5.14 0.76
N PRO A 39 -1.12 -5.97 0.17
CA PRO A 39 -0.48 -7.08 0.87
C PRO A 39 0.01 -6.61 2.24
N SER A 40 -0.20 -7.43 3.28
CA SER A 40 0.08 -7.07 4.69
C SER A 40 1.45 -6.43 4.89
N PHE A 41 2.47 -6.95 4.22
CA PHE A 41 3.84 -6.41 4.22
C PHE A 41 3.93 -4.94 3.76
N LYS A 42 3.17 -4.54 2.74
CA LYS A 42 3.12 -3.15 2.25
C LYS A 42 2.36 -2.24 3.23
N VAL A 43 1.30 -2.76 3.85
CA VAL A 43 0.55 -2.03 4.88
C VAL A 43 1.42 -1.73 6.10
N ASP A 44 2.27 -2.67 6.51
CA ASP A 44 3.17 -2.49 7.65
C ASP A 44 4.25 -1.44 7.37
N LYS A 45 4.83 -1.42 6.17
CA LYS A 45 5.72 -0.32 5.74
C LYS A 45 5.04 1.05 5.78
N ILE A 46 3.77 1.13 5.36
CA ILE A 46 2.98 2.38 5.42
C ILE A 46 2.74 2.83 6.86
N LYS A 47 2.34 1.90 7.76
CA LYS A 47 2.16 2.19 9.19
C LYS A 47 3.46 2.70 9.81
N LEU A 48 4.59 2.07 9.49
CA LEU A 48 5.91 2.47 9.99
C LEU A 48 6.31 3.86 9.50
N LYS A 49 6.09 4.16 8.21
CA LYS A 49 6.32 5.49 7.64
C LYS A 49 5.50 6.56 8.37
N ASN A 50 4.23 6.28 8.66
CA ASN A 50 3.34 7.22 9.34
C ASN A 50 3.80 7.48 10.79
N ARG A 51 4.22 6.44 11.52
CA ARG A 51 4.83 6.61 12.86
C ARG A 51 6.06 7.50 12.84
N PHE A 52 6.96 7.34 11.86
CA PHE A 52 8.11 8.25 11.75
C PHE A 52 7.72 9.69 11.46
N ARG A 53 6.62 9.92 10.74
CA ARG A 53 6.10 11.27 10.51
C ARG A 53 5.53 11.87 11.80
N GLU A 54 4.80 11.09 12.59
CA GLU A 54 4.31 11.51 13.91
C GLU A 54 5.46 11.82 14.87
N TYR A 55 6.47 10.95 14.95
CA TYR A 55 7.67 11.21 15.76
C TYR A 55 8.41 12.45 15.32
N TYR A 56 8.52 12.70 14.00
CA TYR A 56 9.12 13.94 13.51
C TYR A 56 8.29 15.18 13.91
N GLN A 57 6.95 15.11 13.85
CA GLN A 57 6.09 16.22 14.27
C GLN A 57 6.20 16.52 15.77
N GLN A 58 6.41 15.49 16.60
CA GLN A 58 6.57 15.66 18.05
C GLN A 58 7.96 16.14 18.44
N THR A 59 9.00 15.57 17.84
CA THR A 59 10.39 15.77 18.28
C THR A 59 11.18 16.76 17.43
N PHE A 60 10.67 17.13 16.25
CA PHE A 60 11.37 17.87 15.19
C PHE A 60 12.72 17.24 14.77
N PHE A 61 12.96 15.98 15.14
CA PHE A 61 14.24 15.32 14.91
C PHE A 61 14.36 14.85 13.46
N THR A 62 15.31 15.43 12.73
CA THR A 62 15.45 15.28 11.28
C THR A 62 15.73 13.84 10.81
N LEU A 63 16.24 12.97 11.68
CA LEU A 63 16.44 11.55 11.35
C LEU A 63 15.11 10.82 11.08
N TYR A 64 14.04 11.14 11.81
CA TYR A 64 12.73 10.53 11.56
C TYR A 64 12.15 10.99 10.22
N LYS A 65 12.36 12.26 9.84
CA LYS A 65 12.02 12.77 8.51
C LYS A 65 12.74 11.97 7.42
N ARG A 66 14.05 11.76 7.54
CA ARG A 66 14.85 10.97 6.57
C ARG A 66 14.35 9.52 6.46
N LYS A 67 14.08 8.86 7.60
CA LYS A 67 13.54 7.49 7.62
C LYS A 67 12.17 7.39 6.96
N ALA A 68 11.28 8.35 7.19
CA ALA A 68 9.97 8.42 6.54
C ALA A 68 10.10 8.58 5.01
N TYR A 69 11.00 9.45 4.53
CA TYR A 69 11.23 9.62 3.09
C TYR A 69 11.83 8.36 2.43
N LYS A 70 12.76 7.68 3.11
CA LYS A 70 13.32 6.43 2.60
C LYS A 70 12.22 5.37 2.42
N LEU A 71 11.39 5.17 3.45
CA LEU A 71 10.24 4.26 3.40
C LEU A 71 9.23 4.66 2.33
N GLN A 72 9.00 5.96 2.11
CA GLN A 72 8.12 6.42 1.03
C GLN A 72 8.63 6.00 -0.35
N LYS A 73 9.95 6.07 -0.58
CA LYS A 73 10.56 5.63 -1.84
C LYS A 73 10.44 4.12 -2.02
N GLU A 74 10.74 3.35 -0.98
CA GLU A 74 10.59 1.88 -1.00
C GLU A 74 9.14 1.46 -1.27
N ILE A 75 8.15 2.11 -0.64
CA ILE A 75 6.73 1.83 -0.90
C ILE A 75 6.36 2.13 -2.35
N HIS A 76 6.90 3.20 -2.93
CA HIS A 76 6.65 3.54 -4.32
C HIS A 76 7.24 2.49 -5.27
N GLU A 77 8.49 2.07 -5.04
CA GLU A 77 9.15 1.00 -5.80
C GLU A 77 8.39 -0.33 -5.67
N ASP A 78 7.94 -0.68 -4.45
CA ASP A 78 7.13 -1.88 -4.19
C ASP A 78 5.77 -1.85 -4.94
N ILE A 79 5.16 -0.67 -5.09
CA ILE A 79 3.92 -0.49 -5.87
C ILE A 79 4.21 -0.65 -7.36
N VAL A 80 5.22 0.05 -7.88
CA VAL A 80 5.60 -0.03 -9.30
C VAL A 80 5.96 -1.46 -9.69
N ASN A 81 6.74 -2.17 -8.87
CA ASN A 81 7.11 -3.56 -9.12
C ASN A 81 5.90 -4.51 -9.11
N PHE A 82 4.89 -4.24 -8.28
CA PHE A 82 3.68 -5.04 -8.23
C PHE A 82 2.78 -4.80 -9.44
N ASP A 83 2.68 -3.56 -9.90
CA ASP A 83 1.91 -3.23 -11.10
C ASP A 83 2.60 -3.72 -12.39
N ASN A 84 3.95 -3.76 -12.42
CA ASN A 84 4.74 -4.23 -13.58
C ASN A 84 4.84 -5.76 -13.68
N ASN A 85 4.71 -6.50 -12.56
CA ASN A 85 4.74 -7.97 -12.53
C ASN A 85 3.34 -8.59 -12.67
N ARG A 86 2.38 -7.82 -13.20
CA ARG A 86 0.99 -8.22 -13.43
C ARG A 86 0.72 -8.39 -14.92
#